data_AF-A0A560WPT7-F1
#
_entry.id   AF-A0A560WPT7-F1
#
_cell.length_a   1.000
_cell.length_b   1.000
_cell.length_c   1.000
_cell.angle_alpha   90.00
_cell.angle_beta   90.00
_cell.angle_gamma   90.00
#
_symmetry.space_group_name_H-M   'P 1'
#
loop_
_entity.id
_entity.type
_entity.pdbx_description
1 polymer ?
#
loop_
_entity_poly.entity_id
_entity_poly.type
_entity_poly.pdbx_seq_one_letter_code
_entity_poly.pdbx_strand_id
1 'polypeptide(L)'
;MLATAPAAAHHSFVMFDKHRTVQIEGAVKRFEWTNPHVYIEVTTDGPRGEKVVYKLESASINMLTRHGWRSNSMRIGDSISATFNPLKTRRPGGLLLDVTLANGTRLKG
;
A
#
# COMPACT_ATOMS: atom_id res chain seq x y z
N MET A 1 -27.06 26.42 18.35
CA MET A 1 -25.99 25.40 18.53
C MET A 1 -25.61 24.90 17.15
N LEU A 2 -24.37 25.16 16.69
CA LEU A 2 -23.86 24.56 15.46
C LEU A 2 -23.53 23.09 15.78
N ALA A 3 -24.32 22.18 15.25
CA ALA A 3 -24.03 20.75 15.31
C ALA A 3 -22.90 20.46 14.30
N THR A 4 -21.68 20.29 14.80
CA THR A 4 -20.58 19.68 14.07
C THR A 4 -20.92 18.22 13.85
N ALA A 5 -21.46 17.90 12.67
CA ALA A 5 -21.58 16.52 12.25
C ALA A 5 -20.17 15.89 12.22
N PRO A 6 -19.95 14.71 12.82
CA PRO A 6 -18.70 14.00 12.62
C PRO A 6 -18.59 13.73 11.12
N ALA A 7 -17.55 14.26 10.49
CA ALA A 7 -17.18 13.87 9.15
C ALA A 7 -16.75 12.40 9.21
N ALA A 8 -17.72 11.50 9.10
CA ALA A 8 -17.46 10.11 8.80
C ALA A 8 -16.92 10.08 7.36
N ALA A 9 -15.62 10.32 7.21
CA ALA A 9 -14.89 10.00 6.00
C ALA A 9 -14.96 8.48 5.83
N HIS A 10 -16.05 7.98 5.26
CA HIS A 10 -16.12 6.61 4.77
C HIS A 10 -15.15 6.52 3.60
N HIS A 11 -13.92 6.08 3.91
CA HIS A 11 -12.87 5.74 2.95
C HIS A 11 -13.48 4.92 1.81
N SER A 12 -13.62 5.54 0.64
CA SER A 12 -14.23 4.86 -0.50
C SER A 12 -13.24 3.83 -1.05
N PHE A 13 -13.26 2.64 -0.48
CA PHE A 13 -12.57 1.46 -1.04
C PHE A 13 -13.25 0.97 -2.34
N VAL A 14 -14.25 1.70 -2.85
CA VAL A 14 -15.04 1.35 -4.04
C VAL A 14 -14.15 1.30 -5.29
N MET A 15 -13.06 2.06 -5.30
CA MET A 15 -12.09 2.09 -6.40
C MET A 15 -11.26 0.80 -6.53
N PHE A 16 -11.19 -0.02 -5.48
CA PHE A 16 -10.42 -1.26 -5.48
C PHE A 16 -11.30 -2.46 -5.82
N ASP A 17 -10.73 -3.39 -6.56
CA ASP A 17 -11.33 -4.69 -6.85
C ASP A 17 -10.98 -5.68 -5.74
N LYS A 18 -11.86 -5.80 -4.75
CA LYS A 18 -11.68 -6.68 -3.59
C LYS A 18 -11.79 -8.17 -3.92
N HIS A 19 -12.22 -8.54 -5.13
CA HIS A 19 -12.30 -9.92 -5.58
C HIS A 19 -11.01 -10.39 -6.27
N ARG A 20 -10.06 -9.48 -6.48
CA ARG A 20 -8.78 -9.78 -7.11
C ARG A 20 -7.64 -9.49 -6.16
N THR A 21 -6.72 -10.43 -6.07
CA THR A 21 -5.47 -10.27 -5.33
C THR A 21 -4.32 -10.34 -6.32
N VAL A 22 -3.47 -9.33 -6.31
CA VAL A 22 -2.28 -9.25 -7.15
C VAL A 22 -1.06 -9.19 -6.23
N GLN A 23 -0.02 -9.93 -6.60
CA GLN A 23 1.29 -9.89 -5.96
C GLN A 23 2.32 -9.36 -6.96
N ILE A 24 3.17 -8.44 -6.51
CA ILE A 24 4.31 -7.94 -7.27
C ILE A 24 5.58 -8.05 -6.42
N GLU A 25 6.70 -8.29 -7.09
CA GLU A 25 8.02 -8.18 -6.49
C GLU A 25 8.74 -6.98 -7.10
N GLY A 26 9.43 -6.21 -6.26
CA GLY A 26 10.10 -5.01 -6.73
C GLY A 26 10.82 -4.25 -5.64
N ALA A 27 11.41 -3.13 -6.03
CA ALA A 27 12.14 -2.24 -5.14
C ALA A 27 11.23 -1.10 -4.66
N VAL A 28 11.32 -0.76 -3.36
CA VAL A 28 10.64 0.41 -2.80
C VAL A 28 11.23 1.67 -3.44
N LYS A 29 10.39 2.41 -4.16
CA LYS A 29 10.72 3.72 -4.72
C LYS A 29 10.42 4.85 -3.74
N ARG A 30 9.33 4.72 -2.99
CA ARG A 30 8.90 5.71 -1.98
C ARG A 30 8.12 5.02 -0.87
N PHE A 31 8.35 5.45 0.36
CA PHE A 31 7.58 5.07 1.54
C PHE A 31 7.13 6.33 2.27
N GLU A 32 5.83 6.59 2.29
CA GLU A 32 5.25 7.78 2.91
C GLU A 32 4.51 7.38 4.19
N TRP A 33 5.19 7.53 5.32
CA TRP A 33 4.59 7.30 6.64
C TRP A 33 3.89 8.57 7.13
N THR A 34 2.69 8.84 6.61
CA THR A 34 1.92 10.06 6.92
C THR A 34 0.53 9.74 7.47
N ASN A 35 -0.03 10.67 8.27
CA ASN A 35 -1.37 10.53 8.86
C ASN A 35 -2.39 11.14 7.89
N PRO A 36 -3.49 10.46 7.50
CA PRO A 36 -3.97 9.19 8.06
C PRO A 36 -3.35 7.93 7.48
N HIS A 37 -3.07 7.89 6.18
CA HIS A 37 -2.69 6.66 5.47
C HIS A 37 -1.24 6.64 5.03
N VAL A 38 -0.68 5.44 5.05
CA VAL A 38 0.67 5.18 4.56
C VAL A 38 0.60 4.77 3.09
N TYR A 39 1.57 5.25 2.31
CA TYR A 39 1.67 4.94 0.88
C TYR A 39 3.03 4.32 0.56
N ILE A 40 3.02 3.38 -0.38
CA ILE A 40 4.22 2.72 -0.89
C ILE A 40 4.21 2.82 -2.42
N GLU A 41 5.27 3.38 -3.00
CA GLU A 41 5.53 3.24 -4.42
C GLU A 41 6.54 2.12 -4.64
N VAL A 42 6.20 1.11 -5.45
CA VAL A 42 7.06 -0.04 -5.76
C VAL A 42 7.38 -0.04 -7.24
N THR A 43 8.66 -0.13 -7.58
CA THR A 43 9.10 -0.29 -8.98
C THR A 43 9.33 -1.76 -9.27
N THR A 44 8.66 -2.29 -10.29
CA THR A 44 8.80 -3.66 -10.78
C THR A 44 9.10 -3.68 -12.27
N ASP A 45 9.58 -4.81 -12.78
CA ASP A 45 9.76 -5.04 -14.20
C ASP A 45 8.44 -5.47 -14.83
N GLY A 46 8.02 -4.70 -15.83
CA GLY A 46 6.86 -4.99 -16.64
C GLY A 46 7.12 -6.14 -17.62
N PRO A 47 6.06 -6.64 -18.29
CA PRO A 47 6.16 -7.82 -19.16
C PRO A 47 7.12 -7.66 -20.34
N ARG A 48 7.47 -6.42 -20.74
CA ARG A 48 8.37 -6.12 -21.85
C ARG A 48 9.68 -5.48 -21.38
N GLY A 49 10.01 -5.63 -20.10
CA GLY A 49 11.22 -5.06 -19.48
C GLY A 49 11.12 -3.56 -19.18
N GLU A 50 9.94 -2.94 -19.35
CA GLU A 50 9.73 -1.56 -18.91
C GLU A 50 9.58 -1.49 -17.39
N LYS A 51 10.13 -0.46 -16.74
CA LYS A 51 9.90 -0.25 -15.31
C LYS A 51 8.48 0.29 -15.08
N VAL A 52 7.71 -0.40 -14.25
CA VAL A 52 6.35 0.00 -13.84
C VAL A 52 6.36 0.40 -12.37
N VAL A 53 5.74 1.54 -12.04
CA VAL A 53 5.60 1.99 -10.65
C VAL A 53 4.18 1.76 -10.18
N TYR A 54 4.01 0.90 -9.18
CA TYR A 54 2.75 0.66 -8.50
C TYR A 54 2.61 1.59 -7.30
N LYS A 55 1.46 2.26 -7.17
CA LYS A 55 1.12 3.08 -6.00
C LYS A 55 0.15 2.32 -5.09
N LEU A 56 0.60 1.97 -3.91
CA LEU A 56 -0.16 1.19 -2.94
C LEU A 56 -0.56 2.08 -1.76
N GLU A 57 -1.85 2.12 -1.47
CA GLU A 57 -2.41 2.76 -0.27
C GLU A 57 -2.65 1.68 0.79
N SER A 58 -2.30 1.92 2.04
CA SER A 58 -2.58 0.98 3.14
C SER A 58 -3.61 1.51 4.13
N ALA A 59 -3.86 0.77 5.21
CA ALA A 59 -4.61 1.29 6.35
C ALA A 59 -3.88 2.46 7.05
N SER A 60 -4.58 3.03 8.04
CA SER A 60 -4.07 4.15 8.82
C SER A 60 -2.79 3.81 9.59
N ILE A 61 -1.95 4.83 9.88
CA ILE A 61 -0.76 4.68 10.75
C ILE A 61 -1.11 3.95 12.06
N ASN A 62 -2.26 4.27 12.66
CA ASN A 62 -2.69 3.66 13.92
C ASN A 62 -2.93 2.16 13.78
N MET A 63 -3.52 1.71 12.67
CA MET A 63 -3.73 0.29 12.39
C MET A 63 -2.40 -0.41 12.09
N LEU A 64 -1.59 0.17 11.20
CA LEU A 64 -0.32 -0.41 10.79
C LEU A 64 0.65 -0.55 11.97
N THR A 65 0.70 0.45 12.86
CA THR A 65 1.54 0.39 14.06
C THR A 65 1.19 -0.81 14.94
N ARG A 66 -0.11 -1.13 15.06
CA ARG A 66 -0.60 -2.34 15.77
C ARG A 66 -0.27 -3.63 15.01
N HIS A 67 -0.18 -3.59 13.68
CA HIS A 67 0.31 -4.68 12.84
C HIS A 67 1.85 -4.78 12.79
N GLY A 68 2.57 -4.02 13.63
CA GLY A 68 4.03 -4.11 13.75
C GLY A 68 4.81 -3.21 12.80
N TRP A 69 4.14 -2.42 11.96
CA TRP A 69 4.81 -1.44 11.11
C TRP A 69 5.40 -0.31 11.94
N ARG A 70 6.48 0.26 11.41
CA ARG A 70 7.16 1.44 11.94
C ARG A 70 7.54 2.33 10.75
N SER A 71 7.85 3.60 11.03
CA SER A 71 8.33 4.55 10.02
C SER A 71 9.65 4.12 9.36
N ASN A 72 10.37 3.16 9.94
CA ASN A 72 11.60 2.57 9.43
C ASN A 72 11.45 1.11 8.98
N SER A 73 10.22 0.59 8.82
CA SER A 73 9.98 -0.80 8.37
C SER A 73 10.51 -1.09 6.97
N MET A 74 10.70 -0.06 6.16
CA MET A 74 11.30 -0.16 4.83
C MET A 74 12.00 1.14 4.47
N ARG A 75 12.96 1.02 3.56
CA ARG A 75 13.74 2.12 2.99
C ARG A 75 13.64 2.09 1.46
N ILE A 76 13.93 3.23 0.84
CA ILE A 76 14.07 3.29 -0.61
C ILE A 76 15.17 2.31 -1.04
N GLY A 77 14.88 1.50 -2.06
CA GLY A 77 15.76 0.45 -2.58
C GLY A 77 15.52 -0.93 -1.99
N ASP A 78 14.79 -1.07 -0.88
CA ASP A 78 14.50 -2.38 -0.30
C ASP A 78 13.70 -3.23 -1.27
N SER A 79 14.12 -4.49 -1.44
CA SER A 79 13.37 -5.48 -2.19
C SER A 79 12.24 -6.03 -1.35
N ILE A 80 11.02 -5.99 -1.88
CA ILE A 80 9.82 -6.45 -1.21
C ILE A 80 8.92 -7.23 -2.16
N SER A 81 8.10 -8.11 -1.58
CA SER A 81 6.92 -8.66 -2.24
C SER A 81 5.67 -7.99 -1.66
N ALA A 82 4.89 -7.33 -2.50
CA ALA A 82 3.69 -6.61 -2.09
C ALA A 82 2.42 -7.27 -2.66
N THR A 83 1.46 -7.55 -1.79
CA THR A 83 0.16 -8.13 -2.13
C THR A 83 -0.91 -7.07 -1.96
N PHE A 84 -1.79 -6.90 -2.95
CA PHE A 84 -2.80 -5.84 -2.93
C PHE A 84 -4.06 -6.18 -3.73
N ASN A 85 -5.17 -5.48 -3.44
CA ASN A 85 -6.34 -5.43 -4.30
C ASN A 85 -6.18 -4.31 -5.33
N PRO A 86 -6.16 -4.61 -6.65
CA PRO A 86 -5.86 -3.61 -7.67
C PRO A 86 -6.98 -2.58 -7.83
N LEU A 87 -6.64 -1.42 -8.40
CA LEU A 87 -7.66 -0.46 -8.87
C LEU A 87 -8.52 -1.08 -9.98
N LYS A 88 -9.83 -0.86 -9.92
CA LYS A 88 -10.78 -1.26 -10.99
C LYS A 88 -10.46 -0.63 -12.34
N THR A 89 -9.83 0.54 -12.34
CA THR A 89 -9.39 1.28 -13.54
C THR A 89 -8.18 0.67 -14.24
N ARG A 90 -7.59 -0.43 -13.69
CA ARG A 90 -6.39 -1.10 -14.22
C ARG A 90 -5.11 -0.26 -14.21
N ARG A 91 -5.12 0.92 -13.57
CA ARG A 91 -3.90 1.69 -13.32
C ARG A 91 -2.99 0.91 -12.34
N PRO A 92 -1.65 1.01 -12.47
CA PRO A 92 -0.70 0.35 -11.55
C PRO A 92 -0.82 0.88 -10.12
N GLY A 93 -1.61 0.19 -9.30
CA GLY A 93 -1.83 0.55 -7.91
C GLY A 93 -3.03 -0.15 -7.30
N GLY A 94 -3.20 0.01 -5.99
CA GLY A 94 -4.24 -0.69 -5.26
C GLY A 94 -4.19 -0.51 -3.75
N LEU A 95 -5.08 -1.23 -3.07
CA LEU A 95 -5.14 -1.31 -1.62
C LEU A 95 -4.19 -2.41 -1.14
N LEU A 96 -3.16 -2.03 -0.38
CA LEU A 96 -2.19 -2.94 0.20
C LEU A 96 -2.87 -3.91 1.17
N LEU A 97 -2.56 -5.19 1.03
CA LEU A 97 -2.99 -6.26 1.93
C LEU A 97 -1.86 -6.71 2.84
N ASP A 98 -0.66 -6.89 2.29
CA ASP A 98 0.55 -7.15 3.06
C ASP A 98 1.83 -6.92 2.25
N VAL A 99 2.94 -6.76 2.95
CA VAL A 99 4.29 -6.72 2.41
C VAL A 99 5.13 -7.79 3.07
N THR A 100 5.90 -8.54 2.28
CA THR A 100 6.99 -9.38 2.76
C THR A 100 8.32 -8.71 2.43
N LEU A 101 9.12 -8.44 3.46
CA LEU A 101 10.46 -7.86 3.33
C LEU A 101 11.48 -8.90 2.89
N ALA A 102 12.64 -8.47 2.38
CA ALA A 102 13.73 -9.36 1.97
C ALA A 102 14.21 -10.34 3.06
N ASN A 103 14.06 -9.99 4.34
CA ASN A 103 14.40 -10.86 5.47
C ASN A 103 13.30 -11.89 5.83
N GLY A 104 12.24 -11.99 5.02
CA GLY A 104 11.10 -12.89 5.25
C GLY A 104 10.03 -12.35 6.21
N THR A 105 10.22 -11.17 6.81
CA THR A 105 9.23 -10.56 7.70
C THR A 105 8.00 -10.13 6.92
N ARG A 106 6.82 -10.61 7.32
CA ARG A 106 5.54 -10.20 6.74
C ARG A 106 4.83 -9.17 7.60
N LEU A 107 4.45 -8.06 6.99
CA LEU A 107 3.74 -6.93 7.60
C LEU A 107 2.35 -6.78 6.97
N LYS A 108 1.29 -6.81 7.78
CA LYS A 108 -0.11 -6.74 7.32
C LYS A 108 -0.57 -5.30 7.11
N GLY A 109 -1.19 -5.03 5.97
CA GLY A 109 -1.71 -3.72 5.54
C GLY A 109 -2.95 -3.25 6.29
#